data_AF-A0A2N2KYK4-F1
#
_entry.id   AF-A0A2N2KYK4-F1
#
_cell.length_a   1.000
_cell.length_b   1.000
_cell.length_c   1.000
_cell.angle_alpha   90.00
_cell.angle_beta   90.00
_cell.angle_gamma   90.00
#
_symmetry.space_group_name_H-M   'P 1'
#
loop_
_entity.id
_entity.type
_entity.pdbx_description
1 polymer ?
#
loop_
_entity_poly.entity_id
_entity_poly.type
_entity_poly.pdbx_seq_one_letter_code
_entity_poly.pdbx_strand_id
1 'polypeptide(L)'
;MKKILIISLLLVATMALFADSAVAFLAANRGRVELARNNRNLRFRAGEMLQNNDQIKTGNESYAAYKYVDGSSQVRVFANSIVRVRATTTNGSLNKTVAIDRGNVYSRVTRNTGSYRVETSNTVASVRGTGFLTKVDDEGYCSYIVEDGEIELMIRSTGERHLVGRGKTATIDPDGNVNIADSSEDDLSELDNAEEQAGEEANIRTIRVPVQNETGEIKYIEIQY
;
A
#
# COMPACT_ATOMS: atom_id res chain seq x y z
N MET A 1 10.71 -8.90 -49.56
CA MET A 1 11.12 -9.56 -48.29
C MET A 1 11.64 -8.58 -47.25
N LYS A 2 12.61 -7.69 -47.55
CA LYS A 2 13.11 -6.66 -46.59
C LYS A 2 12.04 -5.76 -45.98
N LYS A 3 11.01 -5.36 -46.75
CA LYS A 3 9.90 -4.51 -46.26
C LYS A 3 9.00 -5.23 -45.23
N ILE A 4 8.79 -6.54 -45.38
CA ILE A 4 8.01 -7.35 -44.43
C ILE A 4 8.80 -7.56 -43.13
N LEU A 5 10.12 -7.72 -43.23
CA LEU A 5 11.00 -7.82 -42.07
C LEU A 5 11.00 -6.54 -41.22
N ILE A 6 11.07 -5.37 -41.88
CA ILE A 6 11.01 -4.04 -41.22
C ILE A 6 9.66 -3.81 -40.52
N ILE A 7 8.55 -4.20 -41.15
CA ILE A 7 7.21 -4.07 -40.54
C ILE A 7 7.09 -4.99 -39.31
N SER A 8 7.64 -6.21 -39.36
CA SER A 8 7.63 -7.11 -38.19
C SER A 8 8.49 -6.57 -37.04
N LEU A 9 9.62 -5.94 -37.34
CA LEU A 9 10.51 -5.35 -36.33
C LEU A 9 9.88 -4.12 -35.68
N LEU A 10 9.12 -3.32 -36.45
CA LEU A 10 8.36 -2.18 -35.95
C LEU A 10 7.17 -2.62 -35.07
N LEU A 11 6.53 -3.74 -35.41
CA LEU A 11 5.43 -4.33 -34.62
C LEU A 11 5.94 -4.90 -33.27
N VAL A 12 7.11 -5.53 -33.26
CA VAL A 12 7.74 -6.03 -32.02
C VAL A 12 8.25 -4.87 -31.15
N ALA A 13 8.79 -3.81 -31.75
CA ALA A 13 9.26 -2.63 -31.03
C ALA A 13 8.12 -1.84 -30.34
N THR A 14 6.91 -1.85 -30.91
CA THR A 14 5.73 -1.20 -30.29
C THR A 14 5.14 -2.01 -29.14
N MET A 15 5.25 -3.35 -29.16
CA MET A 15 4.87 -4.20 -28.02
C MET A 15 5.78 -4.02 -26.80
N ALA A 16 7.08 -3.76 -27.02
CA ALA A 16 8.05 -3.57 -25.93
C ALA A 16 7.86 -2.26 -25.14
N LEU A 17 7.08 -1.30 -25.66
CA LEU A 17 6.80 -0.02 -24.99
C LEU A 17 5.71 -0.12 -23.91
N PHE A 18 5.05 -1.27 -23.75
CA PHE A 18 4.01 -1.50 -22.74
C PHE A 18 4.45 -2.46 -21.63
N ALA A 19 5.73 -2.43 -21.27
CA ALA A 19 6.17 -3.04 -20.03
C ALA A 19 5.72 -2.16 -18.86
N ASP A 20 4.44 -2.25 -18.48
CA ASP A 20 3.92 -1.64 -17.25
C ASP A 20 4.57 -2.36 -16.06
N SER A 21 5.66 -1.77 -15.57
CA SER A 21 6.55 -2.34 -14.58
C SER A 21 5.84 -2.49 -13.24
N ALA A 22 6.00 -3.66 -12.62
CA ALA A 22 5.48 -3.91 -11.28
C ALA A 22 6.04 -2.88 -10.27
N VAL A 23 5.16 -2.29 -9.47
CA VAL A 23 5.52 -1.28 -8.44
C VAL A 23 5.39 -1.82 -7.02
N ALA A 24 4.59 -2.87 -6.83
CA ALA A 24 4.38 -3.53 -5.56
C ALA A 24 4.01 -5.00 -5.79
N PHE A 25 3.92 -5.78 -4.73
CA PHE A 25 3.39 -7.15 -4.76
C PHE A 25 2.43 -7.38 -3.60
N LEU A 26 1.42 -8.20 -3.85
CA LEU A 26 0.42 -8.59 -2.87
C LEU A 26 1.02 -9.60 -1.89
N ALA A 27 1.08 -9.23 -0.61
CA ALA A 27 1.66 -10.06 0.43
C ALA A 27 0.62 -11.02 1.03
N ALA A 28 -0.58 -10.52 1.32
CA ALA A 28 -1.64 -11.31 1.96
C ALA A 28 -3.02 -10.81 1.58
N ASN A 29 -4.02 -11.69 1.69
CA ASN A 29 -5.43 -11.34 1.67
C ASN A 29 -6.31 -12.27 2.51
N ARG A 30 -7.42 -11.72 2.99
CA ARG A 30 -8.51 -12.45 3.65
C ARG A 30 -9.84 -11.87 3.19
N GLY A 31 -10.86 -12.72 3.08
CA GLY A 31 -12.20 -12.29 2.68
C GLY A 31 -12.30 -11.91 1.19
N ARG A 32 -13.21 -10.98 0.88
CA ARG A 32 -13.49 -10.52 -0.48
C ARG A 32 -12.55 -9.37 -0.82
N VAL A 33 -11.55 -9.65 -1.64
CA VAL A 33 -10.64 -8.64 -2.17
C VAL A 33 -10.64 -8.66 -3.68
N GLU A 34 -10.92 -7.51 -4.28
CA GLU A 34 -10.92 -7.29 -5.72
C GLU A 34 -9.73 -6.40 -6.10
N LEU A 35 -9.02 -6.78 -7.15
CA LEU A 35 -7.98 -5.97 -7.76
C LEU A 35 -8.50 -5.45 -9.09
N ALA A 36 -8.68 -4.15 -9.26
CA ALA A 36 -9.08 -3.56 -10.53
C ALA A 36 -7.86 -2.95 -11.23
N ARG A 37 -7.63 -3.35 -12.48
CA ARG A 37 -6.56 -2.86 -13.36
C ARG A 37 -7.15 -2.46 -14.70
N ASN A 38 -6.94 -1.21 -15.12
CA ASN A 38 -7.47 -0.70 -16.40
C ASN A 38 -8.96 -1.02 -16.61
N ASN A 39 -9.79 -0.78 -15.58
CA ASN A 39 -11.23 -1.09 -15.53
C ASN A 39 -11.59 -2.58 -15.63
N ARG A 40 -10.65 -3.49 -15.40
CA ARG A 40 -10.90 -4.93 -15.35
C ARG A 40 -10.67 -5.45 -13.95
N ASN A 41 -11.63 -6.22 -13.44
CA ASN A 41 -11.47 -6.92 -12.17
C ASN A 41 -10.62 -8.17 -12.37
N LEU A 42 -9.52 -8.22 -11.64
CA LEU A 42 -8.61 -9.34 -11.47
C LEU A 42 -8.86 -9.97 -10.11
N ARG A 43 -8.65 -11.28 -10.03
CA ARG A 43 -8.70 -11.99 -8.76
C ARG A 43 -7.43 -11.68 -7.98
N PHE A 44 -7.59 -11.20 -6.74
CA PHE A 44 -6.46 -10.98 -5.85
C PHE A 44 -5.81 -12.33 -5.49
N ARG A 45 -4.50 -12.46 -5.69
CA ARG A 45 -3.70 -13.62 -5.31
C ARG A 45 -2.43 -13.15 -4.60
N ALA A 46 -2.09 -13.75 -3.47
CA ALA A 46 -0.80 -13.49 -2.83
C ALA A 46 0.35 -13.83 -3.81
N GLY A 47 1.38 -12.98 -3.83
CA GLY A 47 2.48 -13.00 -4.80
C GLY A 47 2.18 -12.30 -6.13
N GLU A 48 0.94 -11.86 -6.38
CA GLU A 48 0.60 -11.10 -7.59
C GLU A 48 1.30 -9.75 -7.60
N MET A 49 1.86 -9.39 -8.76
CA MET A 49 2.52 -8.10 -8.98
C MET A 49 1.48 -7.02 -9.25
N LEU A 50 1.57 -5.94 -8.49
CA LEU A 50 0.76 -4.73 -8.69
C LEU A 50 1.43 -3.79 -9.68
N GLN A 51 0.62 -3.21 -10.54
CA GLN A 51 1.01 -2.18 -11.50
C GLN A 51 0.59 -0.80 -11.02
N ASN A 52 1.14 0.23 -11.66
CA ASN A 52 0.81 1.60 -11.31
C ASN A 52 -0.68 1.86 -11.62
N ASN A 53 -1.39 2.48 -10.68
CA ASN A 53 -2.83 2.72 -10.72
C ASN A 53 -3.73 1.49 -10.54
N ASP A 54 -3.18 0.35 -10.13
CA ASP A 54 -4.00 -0.74 -9.62
C ASP A 54 -4.82 -0.29 -8.42
N GLN A 55 -6.09 -0.69 -8.40
CA GLN A 55 -7.03 -0.37 -7.33
C GLN A 55 -7.39 -1.63 -6.57
N ILE A 56 -7.19 -1.62 -5.26
CA ILE A 56 -7.56 -2.69 -4.33
C ILE A 56 -8.86 -2.28 -3.66
N LYS A 57 -9.84 -3.18 -3.67
CA LYS A 57 -11.11 -3.03 -2.96
C LYS A 57 -11.28 -4.19 -1.99
N THR A 58 -11.51 -3.87 -0.73
CA THR A 58 -11.80 -4.85 0.33
C THR A 58 -13.27 -4.75 0.72
N GLY A 59 -13.95 -5.89 0.80
CA GLY A 59 -15.32 -5.96 1.30
C GLY A 59 -15.40 -5.91 2.83
N ASN A 60 -16.57 -6.25 3.36
CA ASN A 60 -16.75 -6.44 4.80
C ASN A 60 -15.88 -7.60 5.29
N GLU A 61 -15.38 -7.51 6.53
CA GLU A 61 -14.50 -8.52 7.17
C GLU A 61 -13.33 -8.98 6.27
N SER A 62 -12.85 -8.08 5.41
CA SER A 62 -11.84 -8.39 4.41
C SER A 62 -10.56 -7.60 4.68
N TYR A 63 -9.45 -8.14 4.22
CA TYR A 63 -8.13 -7.57 4.42
C TYR A 63 -7.24 -7.81 3.21
N ALA A 64 -6.37 -6.85 2.91
CA ALA A 64 -5.29 -7.01 1.97
C ALA A 64 -4.02 -6.35 2.49
N ALA A 65 -2.87 -6.95 2.20
CA ALA A 65 -1.58 -6.32 2.42
C ALA A 65 -0.74 -6.36 1.15
N TYR A 66 0.00 -5.30 0.90
CA TYR A 66 1.00 -5.25 -0.17
C TYR A 66 2.28 -4.59 0.31
N LYS A 67 3.38 -4.90 -0.37
CA LYS A 67 4.70 -4.29 -0.16
C LYS A 67 5.17 -3.70 -1.47
N TYR A 68 5.78 -2.52 -1.43
CA TYR A 68 6.43 -1.96 -2.61
C TYR A 68 7.66 -2.79 -2.98
N VAL A 69 8.03 -2.80 -4.27
CA VAL A 69 9.09 -3.69 -4.80
C VAL A 69 10.48 -3.44 -4.23
N ASP A 70 10.72 -2.26 -3.65
CA ASP A 70 11.96 -1.93 -2.96
C ASP A 70 11.97 -2.36 -1.48
N GLY A 71 10.89 -3.01 -1.01
CA GLY A 71 10.73 -3.51 0.35
C GLY A 71 10.62 -2.43 1.42
N SER A 72 10.59 -1.14 1.04
CA SER A 72 10.74 -0.04 1.99
C SER A 72 9.44 0.47 2.58
N SER A 73 8.29 -0.03 2.10
CA SER A 73 7.01 0.30 2.71
C SER A 73 6.01 -0.84 2.57
N GLN A 74 5.29 -1.11 3.64
CA GLN A 74 4.18 -2.04 3.69
C GLN A 74 2.88 -1.27 3.92
N VAL A 75 1.84 -1.67 3.19
CA VAL A 75 0.52 -1.05 3.26
C VAL A 75 -0.50 -2.14 3.51
N ARG A 76 -1.35 -1.89 4.51
CA ARG A 76 -2.43 -2.79 4.93
C ARG A 76 -3.74 -2.07 4.73
N VAL A 77 -4.63 -2.74 4.01
CA VAL A 77 -5.91 -2.22 3.57
C VAL A 77 -6.98 -3.03 4.30
N PHE A 78 -7.65 -2.40 5.26
CA PHE A 78 -8.65 -3.06 6.10
C PHE A 78 -10.00 -3.15 5.40
N ALA A 79 -11.01 -3.67 6.08
CA ALA A 79 -12.34 -3.87 5.52
C ALA A 79 -12.94 -2.57 4.95
N ASN A 80 -13.82 -2.72 3.96
CA ASN A 80 -14.59 -1.62 3.35
C ASN A 80 -13.73 -0.47 2.80
N SER A 81 -12.55 -0.80 2.26
CA SER A 81 -11.57 0.18 1.79
C SER A 81 -11.38 0.14 0.29
N ILE A 82 -11.07 1.30 -0.29
CA ILE A 82 -10.77 1.48 -1.70
C ILE A 82 -9.47 2.26 -1.82
N VAL A 83 -8.43 1.59 -2.29
CA VAL A 83 -7.06 2.11 -2.33
C VAL A 83 -6.48 1.95 -3.71
N ARG A 84 -5.76 2.95 -4.20
CA ARG A 84 -5.03 2.91 -5.45
C ARG A 84 -3.54 3.02 -5.20
N VAL A 85 -2.80 2.05 -5.72
CA VAL A 85 -1.36 1.94 -5.56
C VAL A 85 -0.67 2.68 -6.69
N ARG A 86 0.22 3.61 -6.33
CA ARG A 86 1.07 4.31 -7.29
C ARG A 86 2.52 4.32 -6.86
N ALA A 87 3.42 4.26 -7.83
CA ALA A 87 4.82 4.55 -7.61
C ALA A 87 5.50 5.10 -8.88
N THR A 88 6.60 5.82 -8.68
CA THR A 88 7.44 6.31 -9.76
C THR A 88 8.89 6.35 -9.30
N THR A 89 9.79 5.82 -10.11
CA THR A 89 11.22 5.88 -9.82
C THR A 89 11.78 7.23 -10.28
N THR A 90 12.47 7.94 -9.39
CA THR A 90 13.16 9.20 -9.72
C THR A 90 14.48 9.23 -8.96
N ASN A 91 15.57 9.56 -9.66
CA ASN A 91 16.93 9.62 -9.08
C ASN A 91 17.31 8.34 -8.29
N GLY A 92 16.92 7.17 -8.79
CA GLY A 92 17.23 5.88 -8.16
C GLY A 92 16.39 5.52 -6.93
N SER A 93 15.47 6.38 -6.50
CA SER A 93 14.55 6.12 -5.38
C SER A 93 13.12 5.89 -5.88
N LEU A 94 12.40 4.97 -5.24
CA LEU A 94 11.01 4.66 -5.58
C LEU A 94 10.06 5.56 -4.77
N ASN A 95 9.51 6.58 -5.41
CA ASN A 95 8.51 7.47 -4.82
C ASN A 95 7.15 6.79 -4.82
N LYS A 96 6.47 6.77 -3.68
CA LYS A 96 5.26 5.98 -3.44
C LYS A 96 4.09 6.90 -3.17
N THR A 97 2.93 6.52 -3.67
CA THR A 97 1.68 7.20 -3.35
C THR A 97 0.59 6.17 -3.14
N VAL A 98 -0.08 6.28 -2.00
CA VAL A 98 -1.28 5.51 -1.65
C VAL A 98 -2.46 6.46 -1.72
N ALA A 99 -3.28 6.34 -2.76
CA ALA A 99 -4.50 7.14 -2.85
C ALA A 99 -5.66 6.36 -2.23
N ILE A 100 -6.36 6.97 -1.28
CA ILE A 100 -7.45 6.36 -0.51
C ILE A 100 -8.73 7.09 -0.88
N ASP A 101 -9.67 6.36 -1.47
CA ASP A 101 -10.99 6.91 -1.80
C ASP A 101 -11.94 6.76 -0.59
N ARG A 102 -11.80 5.67 0.17
CA ARG A 102 -12.54 5.35 1.42
C ARG A 102 -11.80 4.28 2.21
N GLY A 103 -11.99 4.28 3.53
CA GLY A 103 -11.70 3.18 4.43
C GLY A 103 -10.45 3.42 5.26
N ASN A 104 -9.89 2.34 5.79
CA ASN A 104 -8.80 2.40 6.76
C ASN A 104 -7.55 1.74 6.17
N VAL A 105 -6.42 2.42 6.29
CA VAL A 105 -5.13 1.96 5.79
C VAL A 105 -4.06 2.19 6.83
N TYR A 106 -3.38 1.11 7.21
CA TYR A 106 -2.17 1.22 8.03
C TYR A 106 -0.94 1.15 7.12
N SER A 107 -0.04 2.11 7.29
CA SER A 107 1.19 2.23 6.51
C SER A 107 2.40 2.17 7.43
N ARG A 108 3.36 1.30 7.11
CA ARG A 108 4.68 1.26 7.75
C ARG A 108 5.75 1.62 6.73
N VAL A 109 6.43 2.72 6.95
CA VAL A 109 7.35 3.35 5.99
C VAL A 109 8.76 3.44 6.56
N THR A 110 9.73 2.88 5.84
CA THR A 110 11.15 3.01 6.16
C THR A 110 11.67 4.42 5.80
N ARG A 111 12.52 5.00 6.65
CA ARG A 111 13.13 6.31 6.40
C ARG A 111 14.13 6.24 5.23
N ASN A 112 14.29 7.36 4.51
CA ASN A 112 15.31 7.56 3.47
C ASN A 112 15.24 6.62 2.25
N THR A 113 14.06 6.15 1.87
CA THR A 113 13.86 5.22 0.72
C THR A 113 13.07 5.83 -0.44
N GLY A 114 13.00 7.15 -0.50
CA GLY A 114 12.16 7.92 -1.45
C GLY A 114 11.00 8.62 -0.74
N SER A 115 10.23 9.40 -1.49
CA SER A 115 9.03 10.03 -0.92
C SER A 115 7.91 9.00 -0.73
N TYR A 116 7.16 9.15 0.35
CA TYR A 116 5.92 8.42 0.59
C TYR A 116 4.81 9.44 0.81
N ARG A 117 3.71 9.30 0.07
CA ARG A 117 2.54 10.16 0.21
C ARG A 117 1.26 9.34 0.36
N VAL A 118 0.35 9.82 1.19
CA VAL A 118 -1.05 9.37 1.22
C VAL A 118 -1.90 10.50 0.66
N GLU A 119 -2.77 10.17 -0.29
CA GLU A 119 -3.65 11.12 -0.95
C GLU A 119 -5.10 10.74 -0.67
N THR A 120 -5.89 11.68 -0.19
CA THR A 120 -7.36 11.56 -0.10
C THR A 120 -8.02 12.61 -1.01
N SER A 121 -9.34 12.70 -0.96
CA SER A 121 -10.11 13.77 -1.62
C SER A 121 -9.76 15.17 -1.10
N ASN A 122 -9.47 15.33 0.19
CA ASN A 122 -9.24 16.62 0.85
C ASN A 122 -7.78 16.90 1.23
N THR A 123 -6.90 15.89 1.30
CA THR A 123 -5.53 16.09 1.80
C THR A 123 -4.45 15.35 1.00
N VAL A 124 -3.21 15.80 1.22
CA VAL A 124 -1.98 15.10 0.84
C VAL A 124 -1.07 15.04 2.07
N ALA A 125 -0.84 13.83 2.59
CA ALA A 125 0.06 13.58 3.71
C ALA A 125 1.42 13.13 3.19
N SER A 126 2.46 13.93 3.41
CA SER A 126 3.86 13.60 3.10
C SER A 126 4.54 13.01 4.32
N VAL A 127 5.14 11.84 4.15
CA VAL A 127 5.57 10.98 5.25
C VAL A 127 7.09 10.82 5.26
N ARG A 128 7.71 11.02 6.43
CA ARG A 128 9.16 10.84 6.62
C ARG A 128 9.47 9.72 7.62
N GLY A 129 9.07 8.51 7.25
CA GLY A 129 9.24 7.30 8.03
C GLY A 129 8.39 7.29 9.30
N THR A 130 7.32 6.50 9.26
CA THR A 130 6.34 6.38 10.32
C THR A 130 5.53 5.09 10.14
N GLY A 131 5.10 4.51 11.26
CA GLY A 131 3.90 3.69 11.35
C GLY A 131 2.72 4.62 11.60
N PHE A 132 1.68 4.55 10.78
CA PHE A 132 0.50 5.40 10.96
C PHE A 132 -0.75 4.78 10.35
N LEU A 133 -1.89 5.12 10.95
CA LEU A 133 -3.21 4.76 10.43
C LEU A 133 -3.83 5.98 9.73
N THR A 134 -4.35 5.77 8.53
CA THR A 134 -5.21 6.72 7.83
C THR A 134 -6.61 6.16 7.75
N LYS A 135 -7.60 6.98 8.11
CA LYS A 135 -9.03 6.64 8.02
C LYS A 135 -9.71 7.67 7.13
N VAL A 136 -10.59 7.23 6.24
CA VAL A 136 -11.40 8.09 5.37
C VAL A 136 -12.81 7.54 5.37
N ASP A 137 -13.77 8.34 5.79
CA ASP A 137 -15.17 7.92 5.78
C ASP A 137 -15.90 8.31 4.50
N ASP A 138 -17.20 8.02 4.49
CA ASP A 138 -18.10 8.22 3.36
C ASP A 138 -18.44 9.68 3.12
N GLU A 139 -18.35 10.50 4.17
CA GLU A 139 -18.72 11.91 4.21
C GLU A 139 -17.53 12.81 3.87
N GLY A 140 -16.31 12.26 3.88
CA GLY A 140 -15.08 12.96 3.55
C GLY A 140 -14.27 13.38 4.77
N TYR A 141 -14.67 12.96 5.97
CA TYR A 141 -13.80 13.09 7.13
C TYR A 141 -12.59 12.17 6.95
N CYS A 142 -11.41 12.69 7.25
CA CYS A 142 -10.22 11.85 7.33
C CYS A 142 -9.47 12.07 8.64
N SER A 143 -8.79 11.01 9.10
CA SER A 143 -7.89 11.10 10.23
C SER A 143 -6.56 10.41 9.98
N TYR A 144 -5.53 10.92 10.65
CA TYR A 144 -4.17 10.42 10.63
C TYR A 144 -3.69 10.23 12.05
N ILE A 145 -3.45 8.99 12.46
CA ILE A 145 -2.96 8.63 13.79
C ILE A 145 -1.51 8.20 13.66
N VAL A 146 -0.58 8.95 14.30
CA VAL A 146 0.86 8.80 14.08
C VAL A 146 1.52 8.05 15.24
N GLU A 147 2.02 6.84 14.98
CA GLU A 147 2.65 5.95 15.98
C GLU A 147 4.12 6.32 16.25
N ASP A 148 4.90 6.61 15.21
CA ASP A 148 6.30 7.05 15.29
C ASP A 148 6.60 8.05 14.17
N GLY A 149 7.61 8.90 14.30
CA GLY A 149 7.99 9.84 13.23
C GLY A 149 7.02 11.02 13.05
N GLU A 150 6.82 11.45 11.81
CA GLU A 150 6.14 12.71 11.48
C GLU A 150 5.49 12.69 10.08
N ILE A 151 4.35 13.38 9.98
CA ILE A 151 3.59 13.60 8.75
C ILE A 151 3.44 15.11 8.52
N GLU A 152 3.79 15.58 7.32
CA GLU A 152 3.40 16.91 6.84
C GLU A 152 2.09 16.78 6.05
N LEU A 153 1.00 17.31 6.61
CA LEU A 153 -0.33 17.27 6.04
C LEU A 153 -0.61 18.55 5.27
N MET A 154 -0.94 18.45 3.98
CA MET A 154 -1.39 19.56 3.15
C MET A 154 -2.89 19.44 2.87
N ILE A 155 -3.65 20.51 3.11
CA ILE A 155 -5.06 20.60 2.75
C ILE A 155 -5.18 21.05 1.30
N ARG A 156 -5.92 20.29 0.48
CA ARG A 156 -5.99 20.52 -0.97
C ARG A 156 -6.72 21.81 -1.35
N SER A 157 -7.77 22.17 -0.60
CA SER A 157 -8.60 23.35 -0.88
C SER A 157 -7.87 24.67 -0.58
N THR A 158 -7.08 24.70 0.50
CA THR A 158 -6.41 25.92 0.98
C THR A 158 -4.93 25.97 0.67
N GLY A 159 -4.28 24.81 0.45
CA GLY A 159 -2.83 24.68 0.36
C GLY A 159 -2.11 24.78 1.70
N GLU A 160 -2.85 24.95 2.81
CA GLU A 160 -2.30 25.03 4.15
C GLU A 160 -1.58 23.73 4.54
N ARG A 161 -0.49 23.85 5.31
CA ARG A 161 0.31 22.72 5.77
C ARG A 161 0.39 22.68 7.28
N HIS A 162 0.24 21.47 7.82
CA HIS A 162 0.30 21.18 9.24
C HIS A 162 1.26 20.03 9.50
N LEU A 163 1.90 20.04 10.65
CA LEU A 163 2.83 19.00 11.06
C LEU A 163 2.20 18.15 12.16
N VAL A 164 2.16 16.84 11.94
CA VAL A 164 1.57 15.86 12.86
C VAL A 164 2.69 14.92 13.28
N GLY A 165 3.18 15.12 14.50
CA GLY A 165 4.22 14.28 15.09
C GLY A 165 3.67 13.04 15.77
N ARG A 166 4.58 12.18 16.21
CA ARG A 166 4.30 11.00 17.06
C ARG A 166 3.31 11.28 18.20
N GLY A 167 2.39 10.34 18.41
CA GLY A 167 1.43 10.36 19.52
C GLY A 167 0.32 11.40 19.33
N LYS A 168 0.17 11.91 18.10
CA LYS A 168 -0.86 12.87 17.74
C LYS A 168 -1.79 12.30 16.67
N THR A 169 -3.02 12.76 16.75
CA THR A 169 -4.06 12.50 15.76
C THR A 169 -4.43 13.82 15.09
N ALA A 170 -4.42 13.83 13.76
CA ALA A 170 -5.01 14.91 12.98
C ALA A 170 -6.35 14.45 12.40
N THR A 171 -7.40 15.25 12.60
CA THR A 171 -8.73 15.04 12.03
C THR A 171 -9.07 16.20 11.10
N ILE A 172 -9.59 15.89 9.92
CA ILE A 172 -9.93 16.86 8.89
C ILE A 172 -11.36 16.61 8.45
N ASP A 173 -12.16 17.66 8.47
CA ASP A 173 -13.54 17.61 8.02
C ASP A 173 -13.65 17.79 6.48
N PRO A 174 -14.84 17.60 5.90
CA PRO A 174 -15.04 17.78 4.46
C PRO A 174 -14.78 19.21 3.96
N ASP A 175 -14.89 20.21 4.83
CA ASP A 175 -14.63 21.63 4.51
C ASP A 175 -13.12 21.96 4.54
N GLY A 176 -12.30 21.05 5.05
CA GLY A 176 -10.84 21.18 5.13
C GLY A 176 -10.35 21.81 6.43
N ASN A 177 -11.20 21.94 7.46
CA ASN A 177 -10.77 22.38 8.77
C ASN A 177 -9.97 21.25 9.45
N VAL A 178 -8.87 21.63 10.09
CA VAL A 178 -7.93 20.69 10.70
C VAL A 178 -7.96 20.85 12.21
N ASN A 179 -8.07 19.74 12.92
CA ASN A 179 -7.84 19.66 14.35
C ASN A 179 -6.73 18.65 14.64
N ILE A 180 -5.74 19.05 15.44
CA ILE A 180 -4.61 18.20 15.83
C ILE A 180 -4.57 18.14 17.35
N ALA A 181 -4.67 16.93 17.89
CA ALA A 181 -4.66 16.67 19.31
C ALA A 181 -3.72 15.49 19.64
N ASP A 182 -3.45 15.28 20.93
CA ASP A 182 -2.82 14.04 21.36
C ASP A 182 -3.77 12.86 21.09
N SER A 183 -3.22 11.72 20.70
CA SER A 183 -4.00 10.54 20.37
C SER A 183 -4.76 10.03 21.60
N SER A 184 -6.05 9.76 21.40
CA SER A 184 -6.93 9.23 22.44
C SER A 184 -6.65 7.76 22.75
N GLU A 185 -7.21 7.22 23.82
CA GLU A 185 -7.14 5.78 24.12
C GLU A 185 -7.75 4.92 23.00
N ASP A 186 -8.81 5.41 22.36
CA ASP A 186 -9.44 4.76 21.21
C ASP A 186 -8.50 4.76 20.00
N ASP A 187 -7.84 5.88 19.71
CA ASP A 187 -6.85 5.98 18.62
C ASP A 187 -5.69 5.00 18.79
N LEU A 188 -5.17 4.91 20.03
CA LEU A 188 -4.07 4.00 20.37
C LEU A 188 -4.53 2.54 20.24
N SER A 189 -5.74 2.23 20.73
CA SER A 189 -6.32 0.89 20.58
C SER A 189 -6.51 0.51 19.11
N GLU A 190 -6.95 1.43 18.26
CA GLU A 190 -7.08 1.18 16.82
C GLU A 190 -5.72 0.97 16.15
N LEU A 191 -4.68 1.72 16.54
CA LEU A 191 -3.31 1.50 16.08
C LEU A 191 -2.81 0.11 16.49
N ASP A 192 -2.91 -0.25 17.76
CA ASP A 192 -2.47 -1.54 18.29
C ASP A 192 -3.20 -2.69 17.56
N ASN A 193 -4.52 -2.60 17.37
CA ASN A 193 -5.26 -3.58 16.59
C ASN A 193 -4.79 -3.66 15.13
N ALA A 194 -4.49 -2.52 14.51
CA ALA A 194 -3.95 -2.46 13.16
C ALA A 194 -2.56 -3.11 13.07
N GLU A 195 -1.76 -3.04 14.14
CA GLU A 195 -0.44 -3.67 14.30
C GLU A 195 -0.51 -5.18 14.61
N GLU A 196 -1.51 -5.62 15.36
CA GLU A 196 -1.73 -7.02 15.69
C GLU A 196 -2.27 -7.80 14.50
N GLN A 197 -3.31 -7.31 13.83
CA GLN A 197 -3.81 -7.88 12.57
C GLN A 197 -2.69 -7.94 11.53
N ALA A 198 -1.82 -6.92 11.55
CA ALA A 198 -0.62 -6.83 10.77
C ALA A 198 0.42 -7.93 11.03
N GLY A 199 0.51 -8.48 12.24
CA GLY A 199 1.40 -9.58 12.63
C GLY A 199 0.77 -10.95 12.43
N GLU A 200 -0.52 -11.10 12.76
CA GLU A 200 -1.26 -12.35 12.59
C GLU A 200 -1.49 -12.71 11.12
N GLU A 201 -1.89 -11.73 10.31
CA GLU A 201 -2.11 -11.93 8.86
C GLU A 201 -0.79 -11.89 8.08
N ALA A 202 0.30 -11.48 8.74
CA ALA A 202 1.67 -11.67 8.28
C ALA A 202 2.31 -12.98 8.77
N ASN A 203 1.60 -13.89 9.46
CA ASN A 203 2.04 -15.29 9.56
C ASN A 203 1.88 -15.97 8.20
N ILE A 204 2.82 -15.61 7.33
CA ILE A 204 3.52 -16.45 6.38
C ILE A 204 3.04 -17.90 6.38
N ARG A 205 2.45 -18.31 5.27
CA ARG A 205 2.30 -19.73 4.97
C ARG A 205 3.70 -20.33 4.87
N THR A 206 4.13 -21.07 5.88
CA THR A 206 5.37 -21.85 5.78
C THR A 206 5.18 -22.92 4.71
N ILE A 207 5.89 -22.84 3.58
CA ILE A 207 5.99 -23.99 2.69
C ILE A 207 7.03 -24.93 3.29
N ARG A 208 6.61 -26.15 3.61
CA ARG A 208 7.49 -27.26 3.94
C ARG A 208 7.86 -27.97 2.65
N VAL A 209 9.05 -27.71 2.13
CA VAL A 209 9.59 -28.43 0.96
C VAL A 209 10.29 -29.70 1.45
N PRO A 210 9.84 -30.91 1.08
CA PRO A 210 10.60 -32.13 1.35
C PRO A 210 11.83 -32.17 0.44
N VAL A 211 13.02 -32.24 1.04
CA VAL A 211 14.30 -32.39 0.36
C VAL A 211 14.91 -33.72 0.77
N GLN A 212 15.20 -34.56 -0.21
CA GLN A 212 15.90 -35.82 0.05
C GLN A 212 17.41 -35.53 0.13
N ASN A 213 18.04 -35.95 1.23
CA ASN A 213 19.50 -35.89 1.36
C ASN A 213 20.18 -37.05 0.61
N GLU A 214 21.51 -37.01 0.52
CA GLU A 214 22.32 -38.01 -0.20
C GLU A 214 22.17 -39.44 0.34
N THR A 215 21.68 -39.61 1.57
CA THR A 215 21.40 -40.91 2.21
C THR A 215 19.96 -41.40 2.01
N GLY A 216 19.13 -40.64 1.30
CA GLY A 216 17.76 -41.02 0.97
C GLY A 216 16.70 -40.61 2.00
N GLU A 217 17.06 -39.94 3.09
CA GLU A 217 16.14 -39.44 4.11
C GLU A 217 15.49 -38.11 3.67
N ILE A 218 14.20 -37.96 3.98
CA ILE A 218 13.45 -36.74 3.69
C ILE A 218 13.63 -35.74 4.83
N LYS A 219 14.19 -34.57 4.53
CA LYS A 219 14.30 -33.42 5.44
C LYS A 219 13.38 -32.30 4.94
N TYR A 220 12.61 -31.68 5.83
CA TYR A 220 11.75 -30.56 5.47
C TYR A 220 12.53 -29.23 5.59
N ILE A 221 12.47 -28.41 4.55
CA ILE A 221 12.93 -27.02 4.58
C ILE A 221 11.69 -26.13 4.73
N GLU A 222 11.70 -25.29 5.76
CA GLU A 222 10.65 -24.31 6.00
C GLU A 222 11.04 -22.99 5.32
N ILE A 223 10.30 -22.63 4.28
CA ILE A 223 10.46 -21.34 3.60
C ILE A 223 9.38 -20.40 4.10
N GLN A 224 9.82 -19.29 4.69
CA GLN A 224 8.96 -18.20 5.10
C GLN A 224 8.84 -17.15 3.98
N TYR A 225 7.62 -16.77 3.59
CA TYR A 225 7.31 -15.68 2.65
C TYR A 225 6.14 -14.79 3.10
#